data_AF-W7YUB4-F1
#
_entry.id   AF-W7YUB4-F1
#
_cell.length_a   1.000
_cell.length_b   1.000
_cell.length_c   1.000
_cell.angle_alpha   90.00
_cell.angle_beta   90.00
_cell.angle_gamma   90.00
#
_symmetry.space_group_name_H-M   'P 1'
#
loop_
_entity.id
_entity.type
_entity.pdbx_description
1 polymer ?
#
loop_
_entity_poly.entity_id
_entity_poly.type
_entity_poly.pdbx_seq_one_letter_code
_entity_poly.pdbx_strand_id
1 'polypeptide(L)'
;MATDTKSIYEVLPDVLSNIAIDKNIQRSIEEYLVENHKMVRGSFIEIVATPEKVNNLEDQELLVIVNAIHKVTEDDTVSPKIYYTTKDIRTIKDYEFENQSMDVSFPYTISPVIKVTNEDYLTVLSYKEIAALSNQGLLTYNFETQRLAKKTVNKRSGKINRKKDIKNASVNAIMKLMKAGKYDPSTLLFNVLVDGKSRITFDDGELTIHEGSTFNIIDGAHREEAIVRIIEENPDFEGYMNIDLKHYPIEKAQRLLATTNTVNRFDKTLVKFYGGDEYGQEITRYLMNLPVLQDRIEIKTALSKGISITNFAIVSDAIQTIFNPQDTKDKYDVQDVLKRFFEYFIASYQDEFIKNRTETLKTSWLVHHNMFVGFIAIAKKLYDKYGKDFPVDQITNIVNNIDFNRETSGLTEIMGGQGKTNSNKVKVQIREFIEAQVDKLLK
;
A
#
# COMPACT_ATOMS: atom_id res chain seq x y z
N MET A 1 12.24 -55.64 11.50
CA MET A 1 12.55 -54.26 11.94
C MET A 1 11.36 -53.42 11.55
N ALA A 2 10.50 -53.08 12.52
CA ALA A 2 9.41 -52.16 12.29
C ALA A 2 10.03 -50.77 12.17
N THR A 3 9.91 -50.13 11.00
CA THR A 3 10.21 -48.72 10.84
C THR A 3 9.21 -47.94 11.68
N ASP A 4 9.70 -47.25 12.72
CA ASP A 4 8.93 -46.24 13.47
C ASP A 4 8.36 -45.25 12.45
N THR A 5 7.08 -45.43 12.12
CA THR A 5 6.41 -44.54 11.17
C THR A 5 5.93 -43.38 12.02
N LYS A 6 6.72 -42.29 12.03
CA LYS A 6 6.37 -41.05 12.75
C LYS A 6 4.93 -40.65 12.43
N SER A 7 4.20 -40.18 13.42
CA SER A 7 2.83 -39.72 13.22
C SER A 7 2.81 -38.46 12.33
N ILE A 8 1.73 -38.24 11.57
CA ILE A 8 1.58 -37.00 10.77
C ILE A 8 1.66 -35.75 11.66
N TYR A 9 1.16 -35.84 12.90
CA TYR A 9 1.24 -34.79 13.91
C TYR A 9 2.68 -34.45 14.33
N GLU A 10 3.64 -35.37 14.16
CA GLU A 10 5.05 -35.15 14.47
C GLU A 10 5.84 -34.54 13.31
N VAL A 11 5.36 -34.74 12.07
CA VAL A 11 6.07 -34.29 10.85
C VAL A 11 5.51 -32.96 10.34
N LEU A 12 4.20 -32.74 10.48
CA LEU A 12 3.53 -31.58 9.91
C LEU A 12 4.02 -30.23 10.46
N PRO A 13 4.35 -30.06 11.76
CA PRO A 13 4.84 -28.78 12.27
C PRO A 13 6.14 -28.30 11.60
N ASP A 14 7.08 -29.21 11.33
CA ASP A 14 8.33 -28.91 10.63
C ASP A 14 8.07 -28.51 9.18
N VAL A 15 7.14 -29.20 8.51
CA VAL A 15 6.73 -28.89 7.14
C VAL A 15 6.04 -27.53 7.06
N LEU A 16 5.14 -27.21 7.99
CA LEU A 16 4.49 -25.91 8.08
C LEU A 16 5.52 -24.78 8.33
N SER A 17 6.51 -25.03 9.18
CA SER A 17 7.60 -24.07 9.44
C SER A 17 8.42 -23.79 8.18
N ASN A 18 8.67 -24.79 7.34
CA ASN A 18 9.34 -24.60 6.05
C ASN A 18 8.45 -23.83 5.05
N ILE A 19 7.15 -24.11 5.03
CA ILE A 19 6.17 -23.40 4.20
C ILE A 19 6.08 -21.92 4.60
N ALA A 20 6.20 -21.61 5.90
CA ALA A 20 6.17 -20.24 6.41
C ALA A 20 7.25 -19.33 5.79
N ILE A 21 8.36 -19.91 5.32
CA ILE A 21 9.47 -19.18 4.70
C ILE A 21 9.12 -18.72 3.27
N ASP A 22 8.32 -19.51 2.53
CA ASP A 22 7.92 -19.20 1.15
C ASP A 22 6.43 -18.82 1.04
N LYS A 23 6.19 -17.50 1.07
CA LYS A 23 4.85 -16.92 0.93
C LYS A 23 4.14 -17.31 -0.38
N ASN A 24 4.85 -17.66 -1.45
CA ASN A 24 4.22 -18.08 -2.70
C ASN A 24 3.69 -19.52 -2.59
N ILE A 25 4.43 -20.40 -1.92
CA ILE A 25 4.00 -21.78 -1.66
C ILE A 25 2.81 -21.76 -0.71
N GLN A 26 2.92 -21.03 0.40
CA GLN A 26 1.83 -20.87 1.38
C GLN A 26 0.53 -20.42 0.70
N ARG A 27 0.62 -19.38 -0.14
CA ARG A 27 -0.52 -18.87 -0.91
C ARG A 27 -1.04 -19.86 -1.94
N SER A 28 -0.19 -20.67 -2.56
CA SER A 28 -0.63 -21.65 -3.57
C SER A 28 -1.40 -22.82 -2.93
N ILE A 29 -0.98 -23.24 -1.73
CA ILE A 29 -1.70 -24.25 -0.93
C ILE A 29 -3.05 -23.69 -0.47
N GLU A 30 -3.06 -22.45 0.02
CA GLU A 30 -4.31 -21.77 0.39
C GLU A 30 -5.25 -21.59 -0.82
N GLU A 31 -4.75 -21.14 -1.98
CA GLU A 31 -5.53 -21.04 -3.23
C GLU A 31 -6.16 -22.41 -3.57
N TYR A 32 -5.43 -23.52 -3.42
CA TYR A 32 -5.98 -24.87 -3.65
C TYR A 32 -7.10 -25.23 -2.66
N LEU A 33 -6.90 -24.99 -1.35
CA LEU A 33 -7.87 -25.30 -0.30
C LEU A 33 -9.15 -24.48 -0.43
N VAL A 34 -9.03 -23.20 -0.76
CA VAL A 34 -10.17 -22.31 -1.01
C VAL A 34 -10.95 -22.77 -2.24
N GLU A 35 -10.27 -23.05 -3.36
CA GLU A 35 -10.92 -23.41 -4.63
C GLU A 35 -11.60 -24.79 -4.63
N ASN A 36 -11.04 -25.76 -3.90
CA ASN A 36 -11.48 -27.16 -3.96
C ASN A 36 -12.24 -27.64 -2.73
N HIS A 37 -12.07 -26.98 -1.58
CA HIS A 37 -12.62 -27.42 -0.30
C HIS A 37 -13.33 -26.29 0.48
N LYS A 38 -13.53 -25.13 -0.15
CA LYS A 38 -14.21 -23.96 0.45
C LYS A 38 -13.62 -23.49 1.78
N MET A 39 -12.33 -23.78 2.05
CA MET A 39 -11.66 -23.27 3.25
C MET A 39 -11.73 -21.73 3.30
N VAL A 40 -12.01 -21.16 4.47
CA VAL A 40 -11.90 -19.72 4.68
C VAL A 40 -10.47 -19.27 4.35
N ARG A 41 -10.35 -18.27 3.47
CA ARG A 41 -9.06 -17.68 3.13
C ARG A 41 -8.46 -17.02 4.38
N GLY A 42 -7.17 -17.22 4.62
CA GLY A 42 -6.48 -16.87 5.86
C GLY A 42 -6.32 -18.05 6.82
N SER A 43 -7.23 -19.04 6.84
CA SER A 43 -7.17 -20.14 7.81
C SER A 43 -5.91 -21.00 7.64
N PHE A 44 -5.50 -21.30 6.41
CA PHE A 44 -4.25 -22.02 6.20
C PHE A 44 -3.03 -21.19 6.62
N ILE A 45 -3.07 -19.86 6.42
CA ILE A 45 -1.99 -18.97 6.85
C ILE A 45 -1.87 -18.97 8.37
N GLU A 46 -2.99 -18.97 9.09
CA GLU A 46 -3.05 -19.06 10.54
C GLU A 46 -2.49 -20.39 11.05
N ILE A 47 -2.83 -21.51 10.40
CA ILE A 47 -2.28 -22.84 10.72
C ILE A 47 -0.75 -22.84 10.53
N VAL A 48 -0.25 -22.21 9.47
CA VAL A 48 1.20 -22.08 9.24
C VAL A 48 1.87 -21.17 10.27
N ALA A 49 1.21 -20.10 10.71
CA ALA A 49 1.73 -19.17 11.70
C ALA A 49 1.69 -19.75 13.13
N THR A 50 0.83 -20.73 13.39
CA THR A 50 0.69 -21.39 14.69
C THR A 50 0.56 -22.91 14.48
N PRO A 51 1.66 -23.62 14.15
CA PRO A 51 1.64 -25.03 13.77
C PRO A 51 1.00 -25.95 14.81
N GLU A 52 1.10 -25.62 16.10
CA GLU A 52 0.43 -26.34 17.18
C GLU A 52 -1.10 -26.40 17.07
N LYS A 53 -1.76 -25.52 16.28
CA LYS A 53 -3.21 -25.59 16.00
C LYS A 53 -3.61 -26.83 15.22
N VAL A 54 -2.67 -27.48 14.53
CA VAL A 54 -2.89 -28.76 13.84
C VAL A 54 -3.50 -29.82 14.77
N ASN A 55 -3.12 -29.80 16.06
CA ASN A 55 -3.61 -30.77 17.04
C ASN A 55 -5.10 -30.61 17.38
N ASN A 56 -5.71 -29.48 16.99
CA ASN A 56 -7.12 -29.18 17.24
C ASN A 56 -8.00 -29.42 16.01
N LEU A 57 -7.41 -29.81 14.87
CA LEU A 57 -8.13 -30.11 13.65
C LEU A 57 -8.74 -31.50 13.73
N GLU A 58 -9.91 -31.68 13.13
CA GLU A 58 -10.47 -33.01 12.95
C GLU A 58 -9.63 -33.82 11.94
N ASP A 59 -9.60 -35.14 12.08
CA ASP A 59 -8.77 -36.01 11.22
C ASP A 59 -9.09 -35.83 9.72
N GLN A 60 -10.34 -35.49 9.36
CA GLN A 60 -10.73 -35.20 7.98
C GLN A 60 -10.17 -33.85 7.47
N GLU A 61 -10.21 -32.81 8.30
CA GLU A 61 -9.60 -31.50 7.99
C GLU A 61 -8.11 -31.66 7.76
N LEU A 62 -7.46 -32.40 8.67
CA LEU A 62 -6.03 -32.67 8.62
C LEU A 62 -5.66 -33.42 7.35
N LEU A 63 -6.41 -34.45 6.98
CA LEU A 63 -6.22 -35.19 5.74
C LEU A 63 -6.29 -34.29 4.51
N VAL A 64 -7.27 -33.38 4.46
CA VAL A 64 -7.47 -32.46 3.32
C VAL A 64 -6.31 -31.46 3.22
N ILE A 65 -5.86 -30.92 4.35
CA ILE A 65 -4.70 -30.02 4.42
C ILE A 65 -3.42 -30.74 3.98
N VAL A 66 -3.16 -31.93 4.50
CA VAL A 66 -1.99 -32.74 4.15
C VAL A 66 -1.98 -33.07 2.66
N ASN A 67 -3.14 -33.42 2.09
CA ASN A 67 -3.27 -33.64 0.66
C ASN A 67 -3.02 -32.37 -0.16
N ALA A 68 -3.53 -31.21 0.26
CA ALA A 68 -3.29 -29.95 -0.41
C ALA A 68 -1.79 -29.57 -0.41
N ILE A 69 -1.11 -29.74 0.74
CA ILE A 69 0.33 -29.53 0.84
C ILE A 69 1.06 -30.44 -0.15
N HIS A 70 0.85 -31.76 -0.07
CA HIS A 70 1.51 -32.72 -0.96
C HIS A 70 1.23 -32.44 -2.44
N LYS A 71 0.01 -32.04 -2.81
CA LYS A 71 -0.36 -31.72 -4.19
C LYS A 71 0.36 -30.49 -4.74
N VAL A 72 0.65 -29.50 -3.91
CA VAL A 72 1.25 -28.24 -4.33
C VAL A 72 2.78 -28.29 -4.22
N THR A 73 3.31 -28.93 -3.19
CA THR A 73 4.76 -29.00 -2.94
C THR A 73 5.42 -30.22 -3.57
N GLU A 74 4.65 -31.26 -3.89
CA GLU A 74 5.16 -32.59 -4.28
C GLU A 74 6.07 -33.20 -3.18
N ASP A 75 5.93 -32.75 -1.93
CA ASP A 75 6.71 -33.24 -0.79
C ASP A 75 6.18 -34.62 -0.36
N ASP A 76 6.98 -35.66 -0.61
CA ASP A 76 6.64 -37.04 -0.28
C ASP A 76 6.56 -37.28 1.23
N THR A 77 7.18 -36.44 2.07
CA THR A 77 7.13 -36.58 3.54
C THR A 77 5.73 -36.38 4.10
N VAL A 78 4.85 -35.70 3.36
CA VAL A 78 3.45 -35.47 3.72
C VAL A 78 2.48 -36.13 2.75
N SER A 79 2.91 -37.19 2.07
CA SER A 79 2.00 -37.93 1.20
C SER A 79 0.86 -38.56 2.01
N PRO A 80 -0.42 -38.28 1.69
CA PRO A 80 -1.56 -38.86 2.41
C PRO A 80 -1.54 -40.39 2.47
N LYS A 81 -0.92 -41.04 1.47
CA LYS A 81 -0.79 -42.50 1.39
C LYS A 81 0.08 -43.11 2.49
N ILE A 82 0.93 -42.31 3.15
CA ILE A 82 1.79 -42.76 4.25
C ILE A 82 0.99 -42.87 5.54
N TYR A 83 0.02 -41.97 5.74
CA TYR A 83 -0.65 -41.76 7.03
C TYR A 83 -2.12 -42.19 7.05
N TYR A 84 -2.76 -42.31 5.88
CA TYR A 84 -4.19 -42.54 5.78
C TYR A 84 -4.52 -43.70 4.84
N THR A 85 -5.67 -44.34 5.06
CA THR A 85 -6.09 -45.45 4.22
C THR A 85 -6.59 -44.97 2.86
N THR A 86 -6.63 -45.85 1.87
CA THR A 86 -7.24 -45.54 0.56
C THR A 86 -8.73 -45.16 0.68
N LYS A 87 -9.42 -45.64 1.73
CA LYS A 87 -10.82 -45.28 1.99
C LYS A 87 -10.90 -43.81 2.43
N ASP A 88 -10.03 -43.37 3.32
CA ASP A 88 -10.00 -41.99 3.83
C ASP A 88 -9.61 -41.03 2.70
N ILE A 89 -8.60 -41.37 1.90
CA ILE A 89 -8.18 -40.53 0.76
C ILE A 89 -9.33 -40.31 -0.25
N ARG A 90 -10.28 -41.24 -0.37
CA ARG A 90 -11.45 -41.09 -1.25
C ARG A 90 -12.48 -40.09 -0.71
N THR A 91 -12.48 -39.77 0.58
CA THR A 91 -13.45 -38.82 1.16
C THR A 91 -13.06 -37.37 0.88
N ILE A 92 -11.77 -37.10 0.60
CA ILE A 92 -11.24 -35.76 0.33
C ILE A 92 -12.07 -35.01 -0.73
N LYS A 93 -12.44 -35.70 -1.83
CA LYS A 93 -13.15 -35.07 -2.96
C LYS A 93 -14.54 -34.52 -2.61
N ASP A 94 -15.14 -35.02 -1.53
CA ASP A 94 -16.48 -34.65 -1.10
C ASP A 94 -16.45 -33.76 0.16
N TYR A 95 -15.25 -33.47 0.70
CA TYR A 95 -15.09 -32.67 1.92
C TYR A 95 -15.03 -31.17 1.61
N GLU A 96 -15.80 -30.40 2.36
CA GLU A 96 -15.80 -28.94 2.40
C GLU A 96 -15.70 -28.46 3.86
N PHE A 97 -14.89 -27.43 4.12
CA PHE A 97 -14.77 -26.85 5.47
C PHE A 97 -16.06 -26.11 5.86
N GLU A 98 -16.49 -26.25 7.12
CA GLU A 98 -17.62 -25.48 7.64
C GLU A 98 -17.25 -24.00 7.79
N ASN A 99 -17.82 -23.16 6.94
CA ASN A 99 -17.61 -21.71 7.01
C ASN A 99 -18.58 -21.09 8.03
N GLN A 100 -18.04 -20.48 9.10
CA GLN A 100 -18.82 -19.62 10.00
C GLN A 100 -19.17 -18.24 9.39
N SER A 101 -18.87 -18.01 8.12
CA SER A 101 -19.21 -16.77 7.42
C SER A 101 -20.72 -16.70 7.19
N MET A 102 -21.27 -15.49 7.15
CA MET A 102 -22.64 -15.22 6.72
C MET A 102 -22.94 -15.99 5.42
N ASP A 103 -23.90 -16.92 5.47
CA ASP A 103 -24.28 -17.71 4.30
C ASP A 103 -25.09 -16.82 3.36
N VAL A 104 -24.46 -16.35 2.28
CA VAL A 104 -25.14 -15.61 1.21
C VAL A 104 -25.36 -16.50 -0.01
N SER A 105 -26.39 -16.22 -0.77
CA SER A 105 -26.67 -16.93 -2.02
C SER A 105 -27.57 -16.07 -2.88
N PHE A 106 -27.63 -16.37 -4.18
CA PHE A 106 -28.72 -15.84 -4.97
C PHE A 106 -29.99 -16.67 -4.72
N PRO A 107 -31.18 -16.04 -4.66
CA PRO A 107 -31.41 -14.60 -4.78
C PRO A 107 -30.90 -13.81 -3.57
N TYR A 108 -30.17 -12.73 -3.81
CA TYR A 108 -29.59 -11.87 -2.77
C TYR A 108 -30.30 -10.51 -2.76
N THR A 109 -30.90 -10.15 -1.63
CA THR A 109 -31.62 -8.88 -1.46
C THR A 109 -30.79 -7.89 -0.68
N ILE A 110 -30.67 -6.68 -1.22
CA ILE A 110 -29.99 -5.54 -0.60
C ILE A 110 -31.04 -4.54 -0.13
N SER A 111 -30.91 -4.08 1.12
CA SER A 111 -31.78 -3.06 1.71
C SER A 111 -31.01 -2.26 2.77
N PRO A 112 -31.19 -0.92 2.87
CA PRO A 112 -32.02 -0.08 2.01
C PRO A 112 -31.30 0.33 0.70
N VAL A 113 -32.06 0.50 -0.37
CA VAL A 113 -31.56 0.88 -1.70
C VAL A 113 -32.34 2.08 -2.23
N ILE A 114 -31.62 3.11 -2.67
CA ILE A 114 -32.18 4.25 -3.38
C ILE A 114 -32.05 4.00 -4.88
N LYS A 115 -33.19 3.91 -5.57
CA LYS A 115 -33.24 3.87 -7.03
C LYS A 115 -33.03 5.27 -7.60
N VAL A 116 -31.89 5.51 -8.26
CA VAL A 116 -31.57 6.79 -8.90
C VAL A 116 -32.15 6.84 -10.31
N THR A 117 -32.00 5.75 -11.06
CA THR A 117 -32.62 5.55 -12.38
C THR A 117 -33.11 4.10 -12.50
N ASN A 118 -33.63 3.69 -13.66
CA ASN A 118 -33.99 2.29 -13.89
C ASN A 118 -32.78 1.33 -13.90
N GLU A 119 -31.57 1.85 -14.01
CA GLU A 119 -30.34 1.07 -14.14
C GLU A 119 -29.27 1.48 -13.11
N ASP A 120 -29.58 2.42 -12.20
CA ASP A 120 -28.66 3.00 -11.23
C ASP A 120 -29.27 2.97 -9.83
N TYR A 121 -28.51 2.42 -8.88
CA TYR A 121 -28.94 2.19 -7.51
C TYR A 121 -27.82 2.62 -6.54
N LEU A 122 -28.20 3.26 -5.44
CA LEU A 122 -27.27 3.64 -4.37
C LEU A 122 -27.66 2.93 -3.08
N THR A 123 -26.67 2.39 -2.38
CA THR A 123 -26.86 1.69 -1.11
C THR A 123 -25.58 1.73 -0.27
N VAL A 124 -25.64 1.13 0.91
CA VAL A 124 -24.52 0.95 1.81
C VAL A 124 -24.46 -0.53 2.16
N LEU A 125 -23.28 -1.13 2.05
CA LEU A 125 -23.04 -2.50 2.49
C LEU A 125 -22.01 -2.51 3.62
N SER A 126 -22.22 -3.37 4.61
CA SER A 126 -21.24 -3.62 5.64
C SER A 126 -20.01 -4.34 5.07
N TYR A 127 -18.89 -4.23 5.78
CA TYR A 127 -17.67 -4.96 5.44
C TYR A 127 -17.90 -6.47 5.45
N LYS A 128 -18.73 -6.96 6.39
CA LYS A 128 -19.10 -8.37 6.50
C LYS A 128 -19.87 -8.86 5.26
N GLU A 129 -20.85 -8.08 4.78
CA GLU A 129 -21.61 -8.43 3.57
C GLU A 129 -20.71 -8.45 2.32
N ILE A 130 -19.84 -7.45 2.17
CA ILE A 130 -18.90 -7.39 1.03
C ILE A 130 -17.95 -8.60 1.05
N ALA A 131 -17.42 -8.94 2.23
CA ALA A 131 -16.54 -10.09 2.38
C ALA A 131 -17.28 -11.40 2.10
N ALA A 132 -18.51 -11.57 2.60
CA ALA A 132 -19.33 -12.76 2.34
C ALA A 132 -19.62 -12.94 0.83
N LEU A 133 -20.06 -11.87 0.17
CA LEU A 133 -20.33 -11.88 -1.28
C LEU A 133 -19.08 -12.25 -2.11
N SER A 134 -17.90 -11.75 -1.71
CA SER A 134 -16.64 -12.05 -2.40
C SER A 134 -16.17 -13.49 -2.13
N ASN A 135 -16.18 -13.91 -0.86
CA ASN A 135 -15.69 -15.23 -0.44
C ASN A 135 -16.51 -16.38 -1.02
N GLN A 136 -17.82 -16.17 -1.20
CA GLN A 136 -18.70 -17.14 -1.84
C GLN A 136 -18.75 -17.01 -3.37
N GLY A 137 -17.95 -16.10 -3.96
CA GLY A 137 -17.86 -15.94 -5.40
C GLY A 137 -19.10 -15.33 -6.05
N LEU A 138 -19.99 -14.69 -5.29
CA LEU A 138 -21.15 -13.97 -5.82
C LEU A 138 -20.74 -12.61 -6.40
N LEU A 139 -19.83 -11.90 -5.72
CA LEU A 139 -19.21 -10.67 -6.21
C LEU A 139 -17.89 -10.99 -6.90
N THR A 140 -17.89 -10.99 -8.23
CA THR A 140 -16.72 -11.40 -9.02
C THR A 140 -15.99 -10.23 -9.66
N TYR A 141 -14.77 -10.48 -10.14
CA TYR A 141 -14.00 -9.51 -10.92
C TYR A 141 -14.09 -9.87 -12.40
N ASN A 142 -14.78 -9.04 -13.17
CA ASN A 142 -14.88 -9.24 -14.61
C ASN A 142 -13.74 -8.52 -15.33
N PHE A 143 -12.80 -9.29 -15.90
CA PHE A 143 -11.64 -8.77 -16.63
C PHE A 143 -12.00 -7.99 -17.91
N GLU A 144 -13.23 -8.13 -18.43
CA GLU A 144 -13.70 -7.41 -19.61
C GLU A 144 -14.21 -6.01 -19.26
N THR A 145 -14.65 -5.78 -18.01
CA THR A 145 -15.16 -4.49 -17.53
C THR A 145 -14.20 -3.80 -16.57
N GLN A 146 -12.94 -4.24 -16.49
CA GLN A 146 -11.94 -3.81 -15.50
C GLN A 146 -10.55 -3.54 -16.11
N ARG A 147 -9.61 -3.06 -15.29
CA ARG A 147 -8.19 -2.90 -15.69
C ARG A 147 -7.59 -4.22 -16.19
N LEU A 148 -6.74 -4.13 -17.23
CA LEU A 148 -6.10 -5.26 -17.91
C LEU A 148 -5.56 -6.29 -16.91
N ALA A 149 -5.93 -7.56 -17.11
CA ALA A 149 -5.44 -8.67 -16.30
C ALA A 149 -3.90 -8.77 -16.35
N LYS A 150 -3.27 -9.06 -15.21
CA LYS A 150 -1.87 -9.49 -15.21
C LYS A 150 -1.81 -10.90 -15.77
N LYS A 151 -1.18 -11.05 -16.94
CA LYS A 151 -0.94 -12.35 -17.56
C LYS A 151 0.36 -12.93 -17.02
N THR A 152 0.30 -14.08 -16.37
CA THR A 152 1.47 -14.86 -15.97
C THR A 152 1.45 -16.18 -16.70
N VAL A 153 2.56 -16.54 -17.34
CA VAL A 153 2.70 -17.87 -17.95
C VAL A 153 3.16 -18.82 -16.86
N ASN A 154 2.41 -19.91 -16.65
CA ASN A 154 2.93 -21.03 -15.88
C ASN A 154 4.08 -21.64 -16.69
N LYS A 155 5.31 -21.47 -16.20
CA LYS A 155 6.53 -21.89 -16.91
C LYS A 155 6.61 -23.40 -17.14
N ARG A 156 5.85 -24.21 -16.39
CA ARG A 156 5.83 -25.68 -16.51
C ARG A 156 4.73 -26.18 -17.46
N SER A 157 3.54 -25.58 -17.44
CA SER A 157 2.39 -26.04 -18.24
C SER A 157 2.14 -25.22 -19.51
N GLY A 158 2.83 -24.09 -19.69
CA GLY A 158 2.59 -23.15 -20.79
C GLY A 158 1.26 -22.40 -20.73
N LYS A 159 0.40 -22.68 -19.74
CA LYS A 159 -0.90 -22.02 -19.58
C LYS A 159 -0.74 -20.56 -19.17
N ILE A 160 -1.55 -19.68 -19.78
CA ILE A 160 -1.65 -18.27 -19.41
C ILE A 160 -2.66 -18.13 -18.26
N ASN A 161 -2.18 -17.83 -17.07
CA ASN A 161 -3.01 -17.47 -15.92
C ASN A 161 -3.29 -15.97 -15.95
N ARG A 162 -4.56 -15.59 -15.76
CA ARG A 162 -4.98 -14.18 -15.61
C ARG A 162 -5.22 -13.93 -14.12
N LYS A 163 -4.44 -13.04 -13.50
CA LYS A 163 -4.67 -12.60 -12.11
C LYS A 163 -5.12 -11.14 -12.07
N LYS A 164 -5.96 -10.78 -11.09
CA LYS A 164 -6.34 -9.38 -10.79
C LYS A 164 -5.05 -8.55 -10.57
N ASP A 165 -4.96 -7.34 -11.11
CA ASP A 165 -3.79 -6.44 -10.86
C ASP A 165 -3.94 -5.69 -9.52
N ILE A 166 -3.88 -6.46 -8.44
CA ILE A 166 -3.95 -5.95 -7.07
C ILE A 166 -2.54 -5.64 -6.56
N LYS A 167 -2.36 -4.42 -6.07
CA LYS A 167 -1.10 -3.93 -5.50
C LYS A 167 -1.19 -4.10 -3.98
N ASN A 168 -0.49 -5.10 -3.44
CA ASN A 168 -0.47 -5.37 -2.00
C ASN A 168 -0.07 -4.14 -1.17
N ALA A 169 0.86 -3.31 -1.67
CA ALA A 169 1.22 -2.07 -0.97
C ALA A 169 0.02 -1.12 -0.80
N SER A 170 -0.87 -1.04 -1.80
CA SER A 170 -2.10 -0.23 -1.72
C SER A 170 -3.12 -0.86 -0.76
N VAL A 171 -3.30 -2.17 -0.82
CA VAL A 171 -4.20 -2.92 0.09
C VAL A 171 -3.76 -2.74 1.54
N ASN A 172 -2.48 -2.96 1.83
CA ASN A 172 -1.93 -2.84 3.18
C ASN A 172 -2.02 -1.40 3.72
N ALA A 173 -1.84 -0.39 2.86
CA ALA A 173 -2.03 1.01 3.24
C ALA A 173 -3.48 1.30 3.64
N ILE A 174 -4.46 0.77 2.88
CA ILE A 174 -5.89 0.88 3.20
C ILE A 174 -6.19 0.19 4.53
N MET A 175 -5.72 -1.05 4.73
CA MET A 175 -5.93 -1.79 5.98
C MET A 175 -5.35 -1.05 7.18
N LYS A 176 -4.17 -0.43 7.04
CA LYS A 176 -3.57 0.39 8.10
C LYS A 176 -4.46 1.58 8.48
N LEU A 177 -5.06 2.25 7.50
CA LEU A 177 -5.99 3.35 7.75
C LEU A 177 -7.27 2.86 8.45
N MET A 178 -7.83 1.73 8.00
CA MET A 178 -9.04 1.14 8.59
C MET A 178 -8.80 0.76 10.06
N LYS A 179 -7.71 0.03 10.36
CA LYS A 179 -7.33 -0.34 11.74
C LYS A 179 -7.04 0.86 12.64
N ALA A 180 -6.56 1.96 12.06
CA ALA A 180 -6.30 3.20 12.79
C ALA A 180 -7.56 4.09 12.97
N GLY A 181 -8.72 3.69 12.43
CA GLY A 181 -9.93 4.53 12.43
C GLY A 181 -9.80 5.80 11.59
N LYS A 182 -8.86 5.84 10.64
CA LYS A 182 -8.54 6.98 9.76
C LYS A 182 -8.97 6.75 8.30
N TYR A 183 -9.74 5.70 8.04
CA TYR A 183 -10.21 5.38 6.69
C TYR A 183 -11.59 6.00 6.46
N ASP A 184 -11.66 6.93 5.51
CA ASP A 184 -12.93 7.49 5.05
C ASP A 184 -13.51 6.61 3.92
N PRO A 185 -14.69 5.98 4.12
CA PRO A 185 -15.32 5.17 3.09
C PRO A 185 -15.66 5.99 1.85
N SER A 186 -15.17 5.52 0.71
CA SER A 186 -15.49 6.07 -0.61
C SER A 186 -16.30 5.06 -1.41
N THR A 187 -17.00 5.51 -2.44
CA THR A 187 -17.93 4.66 -3.20
C THR A 187 -17.20 3.52 -3.93
N LEU A 188 -17.71 2.29 -3.77
CA LEU A 188 -17.42 1.15 -4.63
C LEU A 188 -18.41 1.12 -5.79
N LEU A 189 -17.93 0.80 -6.99
CA LEU A 189 -18.78 0.71 -8.17
C LEU A 189 -19.00 -0.76 -8.51
N PHE A 190 -20.24 -1.22 -8.40
CA PHE A 190 -20.68 -2.57 -8.72
C PHE A 190 -21.57 -2.60 -9.96
N ASN A 191 -21.71 -3.76 -10.58
CA ASN A 191 -22.59 -3.96 -11.72
C ASN A 191 -23.18 -5.35 -11.76
N VAL A 192 -24.50 -5.44 -11.87
CA VAL A 192 -25.20 -6.63 -12.32
C VAL A 192 -25.27 -6.57 -13.84
N LEU A 193 -24.67 -7.53 -14.53
CA LEU A 193 -24.49 -7.47 -15.97
C LEU A 193 -25.82 -7.58 -16.72
N VAL A 194 -26.01 -6.84 -17.81
CA VAL A 194 -27.12 -7.09 -18.76
C VAL A 194 -26.61 -8.06 -19.83
N ASP A 195 -26.69 -9.36 -19.56
CA ASP A 195 -26.20 -10.45 -20.43
C ASP A 195 -27.31 -11.40 -20.91
N GLY A 196 -28.57 -11.06 -20.65
CA GLY A 196 -29.75 -11.88 -20.96
C GLY A 196 -29.99 -13.04 -19.98
N LYS A 197 -29.10 -13.27 -19.01
CA LYS A 197 -29.29 -14.25 -17.93
C LYS A 197 -29.56 -13.57 -16.60
N SER A 198 -28.80 -12.51 -16.32
CA SER A 198 -28.89 -11.78 -15.08
C SER A 198 -30.18 -11.00 -14.97
N ARG A 199 -30.76 -10.98 -13.77
CA ARG A 199 -32.04 -10.35 -13.49
C ARG A 199 -32.00 -9.65 -12.14
N ILE A 200 -32.57 -8.46 -12.09
CA ILE A 200 -32.82 -7.71 -10.86
C ILE A 200 -34.30 -7.39 -10.71
N THR A 201 -34.77 -7.25 -9.48
CA THR A 201 -36.08 -6.66 -9.15
C THR A 201 -35.89 -5.61 -8.08
N PHE A 202 -36.60 -4.49 -8.19
CA PHE A 202 -36.59 -3.42 -7.19
C PHE A 202 -38.01 -3.17 -6.73
N ASP A 203 -38.25 -3.30 -5.43
CA ASP A 203 -39.55 -3.05 -4.79
C ASP A 203 -39.34 -2.47 -3.39
N ASP A 204 -40.10 -1.44 -3.03
CA ASP A 204 -40.07 -0.75 -1.72
C ASP A 204 -38.68 -0.51 -1.09
N GLY A 205 -37.70 -0.08 -1.89
CA GLY A 205 -36.34 0.17 -1.39
C GLY A 205 -35.47 -1.08 -1.22
N GLU A 206 -35.95 -2.24 -1.67
CA GLU A 206 -35.19 -3.48 -1.73
C GLU A 206 -34.78 -3.80 -3.17
N LEU A 207 -33.51 -4.17 -3.38
CA LEU A 207 -33.01 -4.64 -4.66
C LEU A 207 -32.63 -6.11 -4.55
N THR A 208 -33.33 -6.98 -5.27
CA THR A 208 -33.03 -8.41 -5.33
C THR A 208 -32.27 -8.75 -6.61
N ILE A 209 -31.10 -9.37 -6.46
CA ILE A 209 -30.31 -9.95 -7.54
C ILE A 209 -30.64 -11.45 -7.61
N HIS A 210 -31.15 -11.91 -8.75
CA HIS A 210 -31.67 -13.27 -8.90
C HIS A 210 -30.59 -14.29 -9.26
N GLU A 211 -30.91 -15.57 -9.08
CA GLU A 211 -30.06 -16.70 -9.50
C GLU A 211 -29.63 -16.60 -10.97
N GLY A 212 -28.40 -17.06 -11.25
CA GLY A 212 -27.82 -17.00 -12.59
C GLY A 212 -27.31 -15.62 -13.01
N SER A 213 -27.42 -14.62 -12.14
CA SER A 213 -26.90 -13.27 -12.41
C SER A 213 -25.39 -13.18 -12.26
N THR A 214 -24.79 -12.34 -13.11
CA THR A 214 -23.38 -11.98 -13.05
C THR A 214 -23.23 -10.66 -12.28
N PHE A 215 -22.76 -10.71 -11.04
CA PHE A 215 -22.53 -9.54 -10.19
C PHE A 215 -21.04 -9.25 -10.05
N ASN A 216 -20.64 -8.04 -10.43
CA ASN A 216 -19.24 -7.67 -10.63
C ASN A 216 -18.84 -6.41 -9.86
N ILE A 217 -17.61 -6.38 -9.37
CA ILE A 217 -16.94 -5.13 -9.02
C ILE A 217 -16.34 -4.48 -10.28
N ILE A 218 -16.60 -3.18 -10.51
CA ILE A 218 -16.08 -2.36 -11.62
C ILE A 218 -15.02 -1.35 -11.15
N ASP A 219 -15.15 -0.78 -9.95
CA ASP A 219 -14.10 0.07 -9.37
C ASP A 219 -13.99 -0.15 -7.86
N GLY A 220 -12.75 -0.13 -7.36
CA GLY A 220 -12.47 -0.34 -5.94
C GLY A 220 -11.99 -1.72 -5.52
N ALA A 221 -11.45 -2.54 -6.44
CA ALA A 221 -10.96 -3.88 -6.12
C ALA A 221 -9.86 -3.91 -5.02
N HIS A 222 -9.00 -2.90 -4.91
CA HIS A 222 -8.04 -2.83 -3.77
C HIS A 222 -8.72 -2.58 -2.42
N ARG A 223 -9.89 -1.93 -2.42
CA ARG A 223 -10.69 -1.67 -1.20
C ARG A 223 -11.49 -2.91 -0.81
N GLU A 224 -12.13 -3.57 -1.78
CA GLU A 224 -12.79 -4.86 -1.58
C GLU A 224 -11.82 -5.90 -1.03
N GLU A 225 -10.63 -6.05 -1.62
CA GLU A 225 -9.59 -6.93 -1.10
C GLU A 225 -9.14 -6.55 0.33
N ALA A 226 -9.04 -5.25 0.65
CA ALA A 226 -8.67 -4.81 1.99
C ALA A 226 -9.75 -5.15 3.03
N ILE A 227 -11.02 -5.03 2.65
CA ILE A 227 -12.18 -5.40 3.47
C ILE A 227 -12.17 -6.91 3.73
N VAL A 228 -12.03 -7.72 2.68
CA VAL A 228 -11.96 -9.19 2.79
C VAL A 228 -10.87 -9.59 3.78
N ARG A 229 -9.64 -9.08 3.61
CA ARG A 229 -8.53 -9.40 4.51
C ARG A 229 -8.73 -8.93 5.94
N ILE A 230 -9.37 -7.78 6.15
CA ILE A 230 -9.65 -7.29 7.51
C ILE A 230 -10.68 -8.17 8.20
N ILE A 231 -11.72 -8.62 7.50
CA ILE A 231 -12.74 -9.52 8.06
C ILE A 231 -12.16 -10.91 8.30
N GLU A 232 -11.27 -11.39 7.44
CA GLU A 232 -10.51 -12.63 7.66
C GLU A 232 -9.61 -12.55 8.90
N GLU A 233 -8.91 -11.42 9.10
CA GLU A 233 -8.04 -11.20 10.27
C GLU A 233 -8.83 -10.92 11.56
N ASN A 234 -10.00 -10.28 11.44
CA ASN A 234 -10.88 -9.93 12.55
C ASN A 234 -12.36 -10.00 12.09
N PRO A 235 -13.03 -11.15 12.29
CA PRO A 235 -14.44 -11.34 11.88
C PRO A 235 -15.43 -10.36 12.50
N ASP A 236 -15.07 -9.74 13.63
CA ASP A 236 -15.89 -8.76 14.33
C ASP A 236 -15.62 -7.32 13.89
N PHE A 237 -14.70 -7.09 12.94
CA PHE A 237 -14.40 -5.76 12.45
C PHE A 237 -15.64 -5.13 11.80
N GLU A 238 -16.00 -3.93 12.27
CA GLU A 238 -17.16 -3.19 11.80
C GLU A 238 -16.77 -2.10 10.80
N GLY A 239 -17.67 -1.84 9.86
CA GLY A 239 -17.47 -0.81 8.86
C GLY A 239 -18.44 -0.97 7.70
N TYR A 240 -18.54 0.10 6.91
CA TYR A 240 -19.47 0.17 5.79
C TYR A 240 -18.81 0.85 4.59
N MET A 241 -19.28 0.50 3.39
CA MET A 241 -18.92 1.16 2.15
C MET A 241 -20.17 1.69 1.45
N ASN A 242 -20.06 2.88 0.88
CA ASN A 242 -21.04 3.37 -0.08
C ASN A 242 -20.92 2.54 -1.36
N ILE A 243 -22.04 2.11 -1.91
CA ILE A 243 -22.11 1.31 -3.14
C ILE A 243 -22.92 2.08 -4.18
N ASP A 244 -22.31 2.24 -5.36
CA ASP A 244 -23.00 2.61 -6.60
C ASP A 244 -23.16 1.35 -7.45
N LEU A 245 -24.38 0.85 -7.57
CA LEU A 245 -24.71 -0.39 -8.25
C LEU A 245 -25.38 -0.07 -9.59
N LYS A 246 -24.81 -0.61 -10.66
CA LYS A 246 -25.29 -0.47 -12.03
C LYS A 246 -25.97 -1.74 -12.52
N HIS A 247 -26.91 -1.60 -13.43
CA HIS A 247 -27.43 -2.71 -14.23
C HIS A 247 -27.16 -2.46 -15.71
N TYR A 248 -25.89 -2.57 -16.10
CA TYR A 248 -25.42 -2.20 -17.43
C TYR A 248 -24.90 -3.40 -18.23
N PRO A 249 -25.01 -3.37 -19.57
CA PRO A 249 -24.24 -4.25 -20.45
C PRO A 249 -22.75 -3.89 -20.40
N ILE A 250 -21.89 -4.80 -20.90
CA ILE A 250 -20.42 -4.69 -20.86
C ILE A 250 -19.95 -3.35 -21.44
N GLU A 251 -20.48 -2.93 -22.59
CA GLU A 251 -20.02 -1.74 -23.30
C GLU A 251 -20.29 -0.46 -22.50
N LYS A 252 -21.45 -0.40 -21.83
CA LYS A 252 -21.82 0.76 -21.01
C LYS A 252 -21.02 0.78 -19.71
N ALA A 253 -20.80 -0.38 -19.09
CA ALA A 253 -19.89 -0.55 -17.95
C ALA A 253 -18.45 -0.10 -18.27
N GLN A 254 -17.93 -0.46 -19.43
CA GLN A 254 -16.60 -0.03 -19.90
C GLN A 254 -16.51 1.49 -20.11
N ARG A 255 -17.54 2.12 -20.70
CA ARG A 255 -17.59 3.59 -20.88
C ARG A 255 -17.63 4.32 -19.54
N LEU A 256 -18.39 3.80 -18.58
CA LEU A 256 -18.43 4.33 -17.22
C LEU A 256 -17.03 4.26 -16.59
N LEU A 257 -16.37 3.09 -16.64
CA LEU A 257 -15.03 2.94 -16.10
C LEU A 257 -14.00 3.88 -16.77
N ALA A 258 -14.08 4.03 -18.10
CA ALA A 258 -13.23 4.96 -18.84
C ALA A 258 -13.41 6.39 -18.31
N THR A 259 -14.66 6.83 -18.14
CA THR A 259 -15.00 8.17 -17.63
C THR A 259 -14.47 8.36 -16.22
N THR A 260 -14.72 7.41 -15.31
CA THR A 260 -14.25 7.43 -13.92
C THR A 260 -12.72 7.53 -13.83
N ASN A 261 -11.99 6.92 -14.78
CA ASN A 261 -10.52 6.96 -14.81
C ASN A 261 -9.93 8.15 -15.61
N THR A 262 -10.74 9.05 -16.18
CA THR A 262 -10.23 10.28 -16.81
C THR A 262 -9.83 11.36 -15.80
N VAL A 263 -10.21 11.21 -14.53
CA VAL A 263 -9.85 12.15 -13.46
C VAL A 263 -8.33 12.13 -13.25
N ASN A 264 -7.70 13.30 -13.42
CA ASN A 264 -6.28 13.47 -13.19
C ASN A 264 -5.92 13.15 -11.75
N ARG A 265 -4.92 12.31 -11.55
CA ARG A 265 -4.37 12.06 -10.21
C ARG A 265 -3.74 13.33 -9.68
N PHE A 266 -4.00 13.64 -8.42
CA PHE A 266 -3.25 14.68 -7.72
C PHE A 266 -1.75 14.36 -7.72
N ASP A 267 -0.94 15.42 -7.77
CA ASP A 267 0.50 15.33 -7.59
C ASP A 267 0.82 14.64 -6.25
N LYS A 268 1.82 13.76 -6.22
CA LYS A 268 2.18 13.01 -5.00
C LYS A 268 2.59 13.93 -3.85
N THR A 269 3.24 15.05 -4.15
CA THR A 269 3.63 16.07 -3.18
C THR A 269 2.39 16.74 -2.59
N LEU A 270 1.35 16.96 -3.40
CA LEU A 270 0.08 17.54 -2.95
C LEU A 270 -0.68 16.56 -2.06
N VAL A 271 -0.74 15.29 -2.46
CA VAL A 271 -1.33 14.22 -1.63
C VAL A 271 -0.60 14.13 -0.29
N LYS A 272 0.74 14.22 -0.28
CA LYS A 272 1.52 14.25 0.96
C LYS A 272 1.18 15.48 1.81
N PHE A 273 1.13 16.66 1.19
CA PHE A 273 0.81 17.91 1.87
C PHE A 273 -0.56 17.88 2.57
N TYR A 274 -1.60 17.33 1.92
CA TYR A 274 -2.93 17.22 2.52
C TYR A 274 -3.05 16.06 3.50
N GLY A 275 -2.46 14.90 3.19
CA GLY A 275 -2.79 13.65 3.86
C GLY A 275 -1.89 13.26 5.02
N GLY A 276 -0.72 13.87 5.20
CA GLY A 276 0.23 13.35 6.20
C GLY A 276 0.22 14.04 7.56
N ASP A 277 0.48 13.19 8.54
CA ASP A 277 0.47 13.39 9.98
C ASP A 277 1.85 13.16 10.62
N GLU A 278 2.88 12.96 9.80
CA GLU A 278 4.26 12.88 10.27
C GLU A 278 4.74 14.25 10.75
N TYR A 279 5.51 14.27 11.83
CA TYR A 279 6.07 15.51 12.38
C TYR A 279 6.90 16.29 11.36
N GLY A 280 7.69 15.64 10.50
CA GLY A 280 8.43 16.32 9.43
C GLY A 280 7.52 17.12 8.49
N GLN A 281 6.28 16.68 8.29
CA GLN A 281 5.28 17.37 7.47
C GLN A 281 4.68 18.55 8.22
N GLU A 282 4.32 18.39 9.50
CA GLU A 282 3.87 19.50 10.35
C GLU A 282 4.92 20.62 10.45
N ILE A 283 6.18 20.25 10.69
CA ILE A 283 7.30 21.19 10.75
C ILE A 283 7.47 21.90 9.41
N THR A 284 7.36 21.19 8.28
CA THR A 284 7.45 21.82 6.95
C THR A 284 6.32 22.83 6.73
N ARG A 285 5.07 22.51 7.12
CA ARG A 285 3.94 23.47 7.02
C ARG A 285 4.20 24.72 7.86
N TYR A 286 4.80 24.57 9.05
CA TYR A 286 5.23 25.71 9.85
C TYR A 286 6.29 26.57 9.12
N LEU A 287 7.34 25.94 8.57
CA LEU A 287 8.39 26.64 7.84
C LEU A 287 7.88 27.40 6.62
N MET A 288 6.84 26.89 5.94
CA MET A 288 6.20 27.56 4.81
C MET A 288 5.52 28.89 5.18
N ASN A 289 5.23 29.12 6.47
CA ASN A 289 4.67 30.39 6.94
C ASN A 289 5.76 31.41 7.35
N LEU A 290 7.05 31.04 7.29
CA LEU A 290 8.13 31.98 7.55
C LEU A 290 8.27 32.95 6.36
N PRO A 291 8.40 34.27 6.57
CA PRO A 291 8.51 35.24 5.48
C PRO A 291 9.61 34.94 4.46
N VAL A 292 10.73 34.35 4.92
CA VAL A 292 11.86 33.96 4.05
C VAL A 292 11.57 32.75 3.15
N LEU A 293 10.57 31.93 3.47
CA LEU A 293 10.22 30.70 2.76
C LEU A 293 8.79 30.69 2.19
N GLN A 294 7.96 31.67 2.56
CA GLN A 294 6.60 31.84 2.08
C GLN A 294 6.57 31.87 0.55
N ASP A 295 5.69 31.06 -0.04
CA ASP A 295 5.54 30.86 -1.50
C ASP A 295 6.81 30.36 -2.23
N ARG A 296 7.84 29.91 -1.50
CA ARG A 296 9.08 29.38 -2.08
C ARG A 296 9.19 27.86 -2.00
N ILE A 297 8.34 27.21 -1.21
CA ILE A 297 8.23 25.74 -1.12
C ILE A 297 6.96 25.30 -1.82
N GLU A 298 7.09 24.51 -2.87
CA GLU A 298 5.95 24.06 -3.67
C GLU A 298 5.24 22.86 -3.05
N ILE A 299 3.91 22.88 -3.10
CA ILE A 299 3.06 21.73 -2.73
C ILE A 299 2.90 20.73 -3.88
N LYS A 300 3.58 20.96 -5.01
CA LYS A 300 3.62 20.06 -6.18
C LYS A 300 5.07 19.67 -6.47
N THR A 301 5.26 18.56 -7.20
CA THR A 301 6.59 18.04 -7.53
C THR A 301 7.35 19.02 -8.43
N ALA A 302 6.67 19.59 -9.42
CA ALA A 302 7.24 20.53 -10.36
C ALA A 302 7.41 21.92 -9.74
N LEU A 303 8.59 22.53 -9.89
CA LEU A 303 8.87 23.85 -9.32
C LEU A 303 8.45 24.96 -10.26
N SER A 304 7.86 26.02 -9.72
CA SER A 304 7.64 27.26 -10.49
C SER A 304 8.98 27.98 -10.71
N LYS A 305 9.32 28.20 -11.98
CA LYS A 305 10.61 28.79 -12.38
C LYS A 305 10.79 30.17 -11.77
N GLY A 306 11.99 30.47 -11.25
CA GLY A 306 12.35 31.78 -10.70
C GLY A 306 11.81 32.10 -9.30
N ILE A 307 10.75 31.42 -8.84
CA ILE A 307 10.12 31.69 -7.54
C ILE A 307 10.50 30.61 -6.52
N SER A 308 10.19 29.36 -6.85
CA SER A 308 10.24 28.25 -5.91
C SER A 308 11.63 27.65 -5.82
N ILE A 309 12.13 27.48 -4.59
CA ILE A 309 13.48 27.01 -4.30
C ILE A 309 13.52 25.51 -3.99
N THR A 310 12.41 24.93 -3.53
CA THR A 310 12.25 23.48 -3.32
C THR A 310 10.76 23.08 -3.27
N ASN A 311 10.47 21.82 -2.94
CA ASN A 311 9.10 21.32 -2.75
C ASN A 311 8.90 20.66 -1.37
N PHE A 312 7.64 20.54 -0.97
CA PHE A 312 7.20 20.04 0.33
C PHE A 312 7.70 18.63 0.63
N ALA A 313 7.71 17.74 -0.37
CA ALA A 313 8.15 16.36 -0.20
C ALA A 313 9.62 16.29 0.21
N ILE A 314 10.49 17.07 -0.44
CA ILE A 314 11.93 17.10 -0.12
C ILE A 314 12.18 17.57 1.31
N VAL A 315 11.58 18.70 1.70
CA VAL A 315 11.78 19.29 3.03
C VAL A 315 11.23 18.36 4.10
N SER A 316 10.00 17.88 3.95
CA SER A 316 9.38 17.01 4.95
C SER A 316 10.08 15.67 5.11
N ASP A 317 10.49 15.01 4.01
CA ASP A 317 11.28 13.77 4.06
C ASP A 317 12.62 14.01 4.77
N ALA A 318 13.32 15.10 4.44
CA ALA A 318 14.61 15.43 5.02
C ALA A 318 14.50 15.70 6.53
N ILE A 319 13.51 16.48 6.97
CA ILE A 319 13.28 16.73 8.40
C ILE A 319 12.98 15.41 9.13
N GLN A 320 12.06 14.61 8.59
CA GLN A 320 11.66 13.35 9.22
C GLN A 320 12.82 12.36 9.32
N THR A 321 13.75 12.33 8.36
CA THR A 321 14.86 11.36 8.33
C THR A 321 16.14 11.85 9.01
N ILE A 322 16.37 13.17 9.07
CA ILE A 322 17.61 13.75 9.62
C ILE A 322 17.43 14.09 11.10
N PHE A 323 16.33 14.79 11.45
CA PHE A 323 16.04 15.11 12.84
C PHE A 323 15.32 13.97 13.55
N ASN A 324 14.55 13.17 12.81
CA ASN A 324 13.77 12.05 13.35
C ASN A 324 12.93 12.42 14.60
N PRO A 325 12.09 13.47 14.53
CA PRO A 325 11.24 13.87 15.66
C PRO A 325 10.28 12.74 16.03
N GLN A 326 10.22 12.40 17.33
CA GLN A 326 9.38 11.32 17.86
C GLN A 326 8.17 11.84 18.63
N ASP A 327 8.23 13.06 19.13
CA ASP A 327 7.16 13.64 19.93
C ASP A 327 6.91 15.14 19.63
N THR A 328 5.93 15.71 20.35
CA THR A 328 5.55 17.12 20.19
C THR A 328 6.63 18.08 20.68
N LYS A 329 7.46 17.68 21.66
CA LYS A 329 8.56 18.51 22.12
C LYS A 329 9.64 18.57 21.03
N ASP A 330 10.02 17.44 20.46
CA ASP A 330 10.95 17.37 19.32
C ASP A 330 10.44 18.24 18.17
N LYS A 331 9.13 18.19 17.87
CA LYS A 331 8.53 19.05 16.85
C LYS A 331 8.85 20.53 17.08
N TYR A 332 8.59 21.04 18.28
CA TYR A 332 8.84 22.46 18.60
C TYR A 332 10.35 22.78 18.60
N ASP A 333 11.17 21.88 19.15
CA ASP A 333 12.63 22.05 19.16
C ASP A 333 13.20 22.16 17.73
N VAL A 334 12.73 21.30 16.82
CA VAL A 334 13.14 21.32 15.41
C VAL A 334 12.59 22.54 14.68
N GLN A 335 11.36 22.98 14.97
CA GLN A 335 10.79 24.22 14.42
C GLN A 335 11.65 25.44 14.77
N ASP A 336 12.07 25.58 16.03
CA ASP A 336 12.91 26.69 16.47
C ASP A 336 14.28 26.68 15.78
N VAL A 337 14.93 25.51 15.73
CA VAL A 337 16.23 25.33 15.08
C VAL A 337 16.17 25.67 13.59
N LEU A 338 15.19 25.11 12.88
CA LEU A 338 15.07 25.32 11.44
C LEU A 338 14.61 26.74 11.10
N LYS A 339 13.76 27.37 11.93
CA LYS A 339 13.42 28.78 11.77
C LYS A 339 14.68 29.65 11.86
N ARG A 340 15.45 29.52 12.94
CA ARG A 340 16.70 30.28 13.14
C ARG A 340 17.69 30.05 12.01
N PHE A 341 17.83 28.80 11.57
CA PHE A 341 18.71 28.43 10.47
C PHE A 341 18.29 29.10 9.16
N PHE A 342 17.03 28.93 8.72
CA PHE A 342 16.58 29.41 7.41
C PHE A 342 16.43 30.93 7.35
N GLU A 343 16.04 31.59 8.44
CA GLU A 343 15.98 33.06 8.50
C GLU A 343 17.36 33.69 8.24
N TYR A 344 18.41 33.14 8.86
CA TYR A 344 19.77 33.63 8.63
C TYR A 344 20.35 33.17 7.29
N PHE A 345 20.15 31.89 6.93
CA PHE A 345 20.68 31.31 5.68
C PHE A 345 20.11 32.02 4.44
N ILE A 346 18.79 32.13 4.32
CA ILE A 346 18.18 32.75 3.13
C ILE A 346 18.54 34.24 3.05
N ALA A 347 18.65 34.93 4.19
CA ALA A 347 19.11 36.33 4.22
C ALA A 347 20.57 36.47 3.76
N SER A 348 21.44 35.52 4.12
CA SER A 348 22.86 35.55 3.76
C SER A 348 23.13 35.24 2.28
N TYR A 349 22.23 34.52 1.62
CA TYR A 349 22.36 34.08 0.23
C TYR A 349 21.21 34.57 -0.66
N GLN A 350 20.71 35.80 -0.41
CA GLN A 350 19.59 36.36 -1.17
C GLN A 350 19.92 36.52 -2.66
N ASP A 351 21.17 36.83 -3.00
CA ASP A 351 21.57 37.02 -4.38
C ASP A 351 21.47 35.69 -5.15
N GLU A 352 21.87 34.59 -4.54
CA GLU A 352 21.79 33.26 -5.12
C GLU A 352 20.35 32.72 -5.15
N PHE A 353 19.59 32.85 -4.06
CA PHE A 353 18.25 32.24 -3.98
C PHE A 353 17.13 33.09 -4.56
N ILE A 354 17.30 34.41 -4.64
CA ILE A 354 16.24 35.35 -5.01
C ILE A 354 16.59 36.12 -6.29
N LYS A 355 17.74 36.81 -6.34
CA LYS A 355 18.03 37.74 -7.45
C LYS A 355 18.55 37.04 -8.72
N ASN A 356 19.52 36.15 -8.56
CA ASN A 356 20.31 35.56 -9.65
C ASN A 356 20.09 34.05 -9.80
N ARG A 357 19.05 33.50 -9.17
CA ARG A 357 18.84 32.05 -9.03
C ARG A 357 18.95 31.27 -10.35
N THR A 358 18.35 31.78 -11.41
CA THR A 358 18.38 31.09 -12.72
C THR A 358 19.80 30.99 -13.27
N GLU A 359 20.64 32.01 -13.07
CA GLU A 359 22.04 31.99 -13.48
C GLU A 359 22.88 31.15 -12.52
N THR A 360 22.69 31.29 -11.21
CA THR A 360 23.37 30.46 -10.21
C THR A 360 23.09 28.97 -10.41
N LEU A 361 21.88 28.59 -10.84
CA LEU A 361 21.52 27.21 -11.17
C LEU A 361 22.37 26.62 -12.30
N LYS A 362 22.96 27.44 -13.18
CA LYS A 362 23.79 26.96 -14.30
C LYS A 362 25.21 26.61 -13.87
N THR A 363 25.71 27.24 -12.81
CA THR A 363 27.12 27.13 -12.39
C THR A 363 27.30 26.49 -11.02
N SER A 364 26.26 26.49 -10.18
CA SER A 364 26.32 26.00 -8.80
C SER A 364 25.17 25.07 -8.44
N TRP A 365 25.47 24.08 -7.61
CA TRP A 365 24.52 23.19 -6.97
C TRP A 365 23.80 23.83 -5.80
N LEU A 366 24.31 24.92 -5.21
CA LEU A 366 23.80 25.57 -4.00
C LEU A 366 22.28 25.80 -4.06
N VAL A 367 21.78 26.30 -5.18
CA VAL A 367 20.35 26.68 -5.36
C VAL A 367 19.49 25.56 -5.93
N HIS A 368 20.05 24.36 -6.09
CA HIS A 368 19.33 23.20 -6.58
C HIS A 368 18.36 22.68 -5.50
N HIS A 369 17.13 22.37 -5.89
CA HIS A 369 16.05 22.01 -4.96
C HIS A 369 16.35 20.84 -4.00
N ASN A 370 17.07 19.81 -4.47
CA ASN A 370 17.50 18.70 -3.62
C ASN A 370 18.55 19.10 -2.55
N MET A 371 19.19 20.27 -2.64
CA MET A 371 20.16 20.72 -1.63
C MET A 371 19.51 21.09 -0.30
N PHE A 372 18.19 21.25 -0.24
CA PHE A 372 17.48 21.39 1.03
C PHE A 372 17.71 20.21 1.97
N VAL A 373 17.99 19.01 1.44
CA VAL A 373 18.44 17.87 2.25
C VAL A 373 19.76 18.19 2.95
N GLY A 374 20.72 18.77 2.22
CA GLY A 374 22.00 19.19 2.76
C GLY A 374 21.87 20.34 3.77
N PHE A 375 21.04 21.34 3.50
CA PHE A 375 20.81 22.45 4.43
C PHE A 375 20.21 21.99 5.76
N ILE A 376 19.26 21.07 5.71
CA ILE A 376 18.70 20.46 6.92
C ILE A 376 19.76 19.63 7.67
N ALA A 377 20.65 18.95 6.95
CA ALA A 377 21.77 18.24 7.57
C ALA A 377 22.78 19.18 8.26
N ILE A 378 23.10 20.33 7.65
CA ILE A 378 23.93 21.37 8.28
C ILE A 378 23.26 21.87 9.56
N ALA A 379 21.96 22.19 9.50
CA ALA A 379 21.21 22.66 10.65
C ALA A 379 21.22 21.62 11.79
N LYS A 380 21.06 20.33 11.47
CA LYS A 380 21.15 19.24 12.45
C LYS A 380 22.53 19.16 13.09
N LYS A 381 23.60 19.23 12.31
CA LYS A 381 24.98 19.17 12.83
C LYS A 381 25.31 20.35 13.74
N LEU A 382 24.85 21.55 13.39
CA LEU A 382 24.98 22.73 14.25
C LEU A 382 24.20 22.56 15.56
N TYR A 383 22.96 22.08 15.46
CA TYR A 383 22.13 21.78 16.63
C TYR A 383 22.76 20.71 17.54
N ASP A 384 23.30 19.64 16.96
CA ASP A 384 23.93 18.57 17.74
C ASP A 384 25.19 19.04 18.48
N LYS A 385 25.95 19.95 17.87
CA LYS A 385 27.19 20.47 18.47
C LYS A 385 26.94 21.56 19.50
N TYR A 386 26.00 22.46 19.25
CA TYR A 386 25.84 23.70 20.03
C TYR A 386 24.46 23.86 20.69
N GLY A 387 23.51 22.96 20.43
CA GLY A 387 22.13 23.07 20.86
C GLY A 387 21.32 24.10 20.06
N LYS A 388 20.18 24.53 20.61
CA LYS A 388 19.25 25.47 19.95
C LYS A 388 19.87 26.84 19.65
N ASP A 389 20.86 27.24 20.45
CA ASP A 389 21.51 28.55 20.38
C ASP A 389 22.81 28.54 19.58
N PHE A 390 22.90 27.67 18.57
CA PHE A 390 24.08 27.58 17.73
C PHE A 390 24.47 28.96 17.11
N PRO A 391 25.77 29.23 16.96
CA PRO A 391 26.28 30.48 16.39
C PRO A 391 25.90 30.57 14.91
N VAL A 392 25.09 31.57 14.54
CA VAL A 392 24.56 31.72 13.18
C VAL A 392 25.64 31.98 12.14
N ASP A 393 26.76 32.61 12.52
CA ASP A 393 27.91 32.83 11.64
C ASP A 393 28.59 31.53 11.21
N GLN A 394 28.37 30.42 11.95
CA GLN A 394 28.83 29.11 11.50
C GLN A 394 28.05 28.61 10.28
N ILE A 395 26.83 29.09 10.03
CA ILE A 395 26.07 28.76 8.82
C ILE A 395 26.85 29.21 7.59
N THR A 396 27.23 30.49 7.53
CA THR A 396 27.95 31.06 6.39
C THR A 396 29.38 30.53 6.31
N ASN A 397 30.06 30.36 7.45
CA ASN A 397 31.37 29.72 7.49
C ASN A 397 31.34 28.32 6.85
N ILE A 398 30.38 27.48 7.25
CA ILE A 398 30.26 26.12 6.70
C ILE A 398 29.94 26.18 5.21
N VAL A 399 28.89 26.90 4.82
CA VAL A 399 28.40 26.91 3.44
C VAL A 399 29.45 27.47 2.49
N ASN A 400 30.17 28.53 2.86
CA ASN A 400 31.21 29.12 2.01
C ASN A 400 32.45 28.21 1.85
N ASN A 401 32.69 27.28 2.77
CA ASN A 401 33.79 26.32 2.69
C ASN A 401 33.40 24.99 2.00
N ILE A 402 32.15 24.84 1.57
CA ILE A 402 31.72 23.70 0.77
C ILE A 402 31.76 24.09 -0.71
N ASP A 403 32.45 23.28 -1.52
CA ASP A 403 32.43 23.47 -2.97
C ASP A 403 31.07 23.03 -3.54
N PHE A 404 30.32 24.00 -4.07
CA PHE A 404 29.05 23.79 -4.77
C PHE A 404 29.17 23.95 -6.29
N ASN A 405 30.34 24.24 -6.84
CA ASN A 405 30.51 24.46 -8.27
C ASN A 405 30.19 23.18 -9.07
N ARG A 406 29.46 23.32 -10.18
CA ARG A 406 29.00 22.18 -10.99
C ARG A 406 30.12 21.43 -11.72
N GLU A 407 31.31 21.99 -11.84
CA GLU A 407 32.42 21.37 -12.54
C GLU A 407 33.42 20.73 -11.57
N THR A 408 33.62 21.33 -10.39
CA THR A 408 34.66 20.91 -9.45
C THR A 408 34.13 20.16 -8.22
N SER A 409 32.84 20.32 -7.89
CA SER A 409 32.27 19.73 -6.68
C SER A 409 32.11 18.21 -6.80
N GLY A 410 32.39 17.51 -5.70
CA GLY A 410 32.00 16.09 -5.55
C GLY A 410 30.49 15.85 -5.64
N LEU A 411 29.66 16.89 -5.51
CA LEU A 411 28.22 16.82 -5.77
C LEU A 411 27.90 16.55 -7.25
N THR A 412 28.81 16.84 -8.18
CA THR A 412 28.55 16.68 -9.62
C THR A 412 28.32 15.24 -10.02
N GLU A 413 29.03 14.28 -9.42
CA GLU A 413 28.78 12.86 -9.66
C GLU A 413 27.43 12.41 -9.09
N ILE A 414 27.05 12.94 -7.93
CA ILE A 414 25.79 12.65 -7.24
C ILE A 414 24.60 13.22 -8.01
N MET A 415 24.74 14.47 -8.49
CA MET A 415 23.67 15.26 -9.07
C MET A 415 23.57 15.08 -10.59
N GLY A 416 24.69 14.85 -11.28
CA GLY A 416 24.75 14.61 -12.73
C GLY A 416 24.11 13.29 -13.16
N GLY A 417 23.90 12.35 -12.24
CA GLY A 417 23.14 11.11 -12.48
C GLY A 417 21.61 11.27 -12.41
N GLN A 418 21.08 12.46 -12.11
CA GLN A 418 19.64 12.68 -11.97
C GLN A 418 18.90 12.37 -13.28
N GLY A 419 17.96 11.42 -13.21
CA GLY A 419 17.19 10.90 -14.35
C GLY A 419 17.47 9.42 -14.66
N LYS A 420 18.65 8.90 -14.29
CA LYS A 420 19.01 7.47 -14.43
C LYS A 420 19.01 6.71 -13.10
N THR A 421 19.02 7.42 -11.98
CA THR A 421 19.14 6.86 -10.63
C THR A 421 17.91 7.19 -9.78
N ASN A 422 17.59 6.33 -8.81
CA ASN A 422 16.50 6.55 -7.86
C ASN A 422 16.69 7.89 -7.12
N SER A 423 15.69 8.77 -7.18
CA SER A 423 15.70 10.09 -6.52
C SER A 423 15.99 10.00 -5.02
N ASN A 424 15.47 8.99 -4.33
CA ASN A 424 15.72 8.82 -2.89
C ASN A 424 17.20 8.51 -2.60
N LYS A 425 17.86 7.75 -3.48
CA LYS A 425 19.30 7.45 -3.35
C LYS A 425 20.12 8.73 -3.49
N VAL A 426 19.79 9.59 -4.46
CA VAL A 426 20.45 10.89 -4.65
C VAL A 426 20.33 11.77 -3.40
N LYS A 427 19.13 11.84 -2.79
CA LYS A 427 18.92 12.60 -1.54
C LYS A 427 19.81 12.09 -0.40
N VAL A 428 19.92 10.77 -0.23
CA VAL A 428 20.80 10.16 0.79
C VAL A 428 22.27 10.52 0.53
N GLN A 429 22.73 10.42 -0.72
CA GLN A 429 24.11 10.76 -1.07
C GLN A 429 24.42 12.25 -0.85
N ILE A 430 23.47 13.15 -1.13
CA ILE A 430 23.63 14.59 -0.81
C ILE A 430 23.81 14.77 0.70
N ARG A 431 22.96 14.12 1.51
CA ARG A 431 23.05 14.18 2.97
C ARG A 431 24.43 13.72 3.45
N GLU A 432 24.85 12.53 3.05
CA GLU A 432 26.14 11.92 3.46
C GLU A 432 27.33 12.80 3.05
N PHE A 433 27.33 13.32 1.82
CA PHE A 433 28.36 14.22 1.35
C PHE A 433 28.45 15.48 2.22
N ILE A 434 27.30 16.14 2.46
CA ILE A 434 27.27 17.38 3.23
C ILE A 434 27.64 17.14 4.69
N GLU A 435 27.12 16.10 5.34
CA GLU A 435 27.50 15.73 6.71
C GLU A 435 29.01 15.51 6.83
N ALA A 436 29.63 14.81 5.87
CA ALA A 436 31.07 14.58 5.85
C ALA A 436 31.90 15.87 5.67
N GLN A 437 31.41 16.86 4.92
CA GLN A 437 32.08 18.17 4.82
C GLN A 437 31.94 18.97 6.12
N VAL A 438 30.73 19.00 6.69
CA VAL A 438 30.45 19.70 7.95
C VAL A 438 31.28 19.12 9.09
N ASP A 439 31.40 17.80 9.18
CA ASP A 439 32.21 17.13 10.21
C ASP A 439 33.71 17.46 10.11
N LYS A 440 34.22 17.84 8.93
CA LYS A 440 35.60 18.33 8.79
C LYS A 440 35.75 19.77 9.28
N LEU A 441 34.73 20.59 9.07
CA LEU A 441 34.74 22.03 9.41
C LEU A 441 34.38 22.29 10.87
N LEU A 442 33.66 21.37 11.52
CA LEU A 442 33.27 21.44 12.93
C LEU A 442 34.22 20.66 13.86
N LYS A 443 35.32 20.10 13.38
CA LYS A 443 36.43 19.69 14.25
C LYS A 443 37.10 20.92 14.84
#